data_AF-A0A520Y129-F1
#
_entry.id   AF-A0A520Y129-F1
#
_cell.length_a   1.000
_cell.length_b   1.000
_cell.length_c   1.000
_cell.angle_alpha   90.00
_cell.angle_beta   90.00
_cell.angle_gamma   90.00
#
_symmetry.space_group_name_H-M   'P 1'
#
loop_
_entity.id
_entity.type
_entity.pdbx_description
1 polymer ?
#
loop_
_entity_poly.entity_id
_entity_poly.type
_entity_poly.pdbx_seq_one_letter_code
_entity_poly.pdbx_strand_id
1 'polypeptide(L)' 'MLEPGTPAPPFDLLDQAGESISLVDLEGRWIAMWWFPKASTPG' A
#
# COMPACT_ATOMS: atom_id res chain seq x y z
N MET A 1 -10.69 7.72 -8.92
CA MET A 1 -9.96 8.73 -8.13
C MET A 1 -10.38 8.54 -6.68
N LEU A 2 -9.47 8.61 -5.71
CA LEU A 2 -9.83 8.68 -4.30
C LEU A 2 -9.81 10.15 -3.89
N GLU A 3 -10.86 10.60 -3.22
CA GLU A 3 -10.97 11.98 -2.73
C GLU A 3 -10.50 12.06 -1.27
N PRO A 4 -9.98 13.22 -0.81
CA PRO A 4 -9.62 13.41 0.59
C PRO A 4 -10.79 13.07 1.54
N GLY A 5 -10.49 12.32 2.60
CA GLY A 5 -11.50 11.83 3.55
C GLY A 5 -12.20 10.53 3.14
N THR A 6 -11.99 10.04 1.91
CA THR A 6 -12.43 8.69 1.52
C THR A 6 -11.64 7.65 2.32
N PRO A 7 -12.29 6.69 3.00
CA PRO A 7 -11.59 5.58 3.64
C PRO A 7 -10.70 4.84 2.63
N ALA A 8 -9.52 4.40 3.07
CA ALA A 8 -8.65 3.58 2.25
C ALA A 8 -9.39 2.30 1.80
N PRO A 9 -9.39 1.94 0.51
CA PRO A 9 -9.93 0.67 0.05
C PRO A 9 -9.19 -0.49 0.70
N PRO A 10 -9.87 -1.61 1.01
CA PRO A 10 -9.20 -2.80 1.51
C PRO A 10 -8.20 -3.32 0.47
N PHE A 11 -7.06 -3.79 0.94
CA PHE A 11 -6.08 -4.49 0.12
C PHE A 11 -5.57 -5.72 0.88
N ASP A 12 -5.09 -6.69 0.11
CA ASP A 12 -4.31 -7.84 0.54
C ASP A 12 -3.30 -8.12 -0.56
N LEU A 13 -2.02 -7.91 -0.26
CA LEU A 13 -0.93 -7.91 -1.23
C LEU A 13 0.25 -8.69 -0.66
N LEU A 14 1.10 -9.21 -1.53
CA LEU A 14 2.39 -9.74 -1.11
C LEU A 14 3.43 -8.62 -1.03
N ASP A 15 4.23 -8.64 0.02
CA ASP A 15 5.39 -7.77 0.16
C ASP A 15 6.61 -8.30 -0.63
N GLN A 16 7.76 -7.64 -0.50
CA GLN A 16 9.01 -8.07 -1.17
C GLN A 16 9.55 -9.43 -0.72
N ALA A 17 9.14 -9.92 0.46
CA ALA A 17 9.50 -11.25 0.98
C ALA A 17 8.47 -12.33 0.61
N GLY A 18 7.35 -11.94 -0.01
CA GLY A 18 6.24 -12.84 -0.32
C GLY A 18 5.28 -13.06 0.85
N GLU A 19 5.32 -12.21 1.88
CA GLU A 19 4.41 -12.24 3.01
C GLU A 19 3.14 -11.44 2.69
N SER A 20 1.98 -11.95 3.08
CA SER A 20 0.71 -11.21 2.93
C SER A 20 0.69 -10.03 3.89
N ILE A 21 0.30 -8.88 3.36
CA ILE A 21 0.01 -7.67 4.12
C ILE A 21 -1.35 -7.13 3.69
N SER A 22 -2.24 -6.92 4.66
CA SER A 22 -3.55 -6.35 4.44
C SER A 22 -3.72 -4.99 5.11
N LEU A 23 -4.74 -4.24 4.71
CA LEU A 23 -5.09 -2.98 5.37
C LEU A 23 -5.43 -3.19 6.86
N VAL A 24 -6.06 -4.33 7.19
CA VAL A 24 -6.48 -4.67 8.56
C VAL A 24 -5.26 -4.84 9.47
N ASP A 25 -4.18 -5.43 8.96
CA ASP A 25 -2.93 -5.60 9.71
C ASP A 25 -2.26 -4.25 10.05
N LEU A 26 -2.63 -3.17 9.36
CA LEU A 26 -2.05 -1.84 9.50
C LEU A 26 -2.90 -0.86 10.35
N GLU A 27 -4.01 -1.31 10.92
CA GLU A 27 -4.90 -0.48 11.73
C GLU A 27 -4.20 0.22 12.90
N GLY A 28 -4.68 1.42 13.24
CA GLY A 28 -4.14 2.23 14.33
C GLY A 28 -2.79 2.92 14.04
N ARG A 29 -2.26 2.80 12.82
CA ARG A 29 -1.00 3.44 12.40
C ARG A 29 -1.23 4.41 11.25
N TRP A 30 -0.43 5.47 11.22
CA TRP A 30 -0.32 6.30 10.03
C TRP A 30 0.55 5.60 9.00
N ILE A 31 0.02 5.46 7.78
CA ILE A 31 0.68 4.80 6.67
C ILE A 31 0.68 5.70 5.44
N ALA A 32 1.79 5.68 4.70
CA ALA A 32 1.91 6.37 3.41
C ALA A 32 2.11 5.33 2.32
N MET A 33 1.16 5.27 1.38
CA MET A 33 1.26 4.40 0.22
C MET A 33 1.80 5.17 -0.97
N TRP A 34 2.85 4.66 -1.58
CA TRP A 34 3.53 5.29 -2.71
C TRP A 34 3.94 4.21 -3.71
N TRP A 35 4.11 4.60 -4.97
CA TRP A 35 4.42 3.68 -6.06
C TRP A 35 5.38 4.31 -7.06
N PHE A 36 6.06 3.45 -7.82
CA PHE A 36 6.88 3.80 -8.96
C PHE A 36 6.48 2.93 -10.17
N PRO A 37 6.74 3.35 -11.42
CA PRO A 37 6.30 2.60 -12.60
C PRO A 37 6.96 1.22 -12.74
N LYS A 38 8.25 1.12 -12.40
CA LYS A 38 9.02 -0.10 -12.53
C LYS A 38 10.14 -0.17 -11.49
N ALA A 39 10.28 -1.34 -10.87
CA ALA A 39 11.35 -1.59 -9.90
C ALA A 39 12.70 -1.70 -10.63
N SER A 40 13.78 -1.33 -9.93
CA SER A 40 15.17 -1.54 -10.38
C SER A 40 15.52 -0.86 -11.71
N THR A 41 14.89 0.27 -12.04
CA THR A 41 15.28 1.12 -13.18
C THR A 41 15.84 2.46 -12.71
N PRO A 42 16.84 3.02 -13.41
CA PRO A 42 17.20 4.43 -13.25
C PRO A 42 15.98 5.32 -13.49
N GLY A 43 15.85 6.37 -12.67
CA GLY A 43 14.80 7.39 -12.79
C GLY A 43 15.11 8.44 -13.85
#